data_AF-A0A935LYX7-F1
#
_entry.id   AF-A0A935LYX7-F1
#
_cell.length_a   1.000
_cell.length_b   1.000
_cell.length_c   1.000
_cell.angle_alpha   90.00
_cell.angle_beta   90.00
_cell.angle_gamma   90.00
#
_symmetry.space_group_name_H-M   'P 1'
#
loop_
_entity.id
_entity.type
_entity.pdbx_description
1 polymer ?
#
loop_
_entity_poly.entity_id
_entity_poly.type
_entity_poly.pdbx_seq_one_letter_code
_entity_poly.pdbx_strand_id
1 'polypeptide(L)'
;MSNIVPIDFNAVPSFAKNKSAIAKALDDTLNSGIKRLSIKGGTFRYIAGGQEIGKIEDRFIDLVLVNAAPHVSRTLYLKTFDPTAKAEAPDC
;
A
#
# COMPACT_ATOMS: atom_id res chain seq x y z
N MET A 1 1.58 -18.66 18.24
CA MET A 1 1.44 -17.36 18.93
C MET A 1 1.84 -16.27 17.94
N SER A 2 0.89 -15.55 17.33
CA SER A 2 1.24 -14.51 16.36
C SER A 2 1.54 -13.20 17.09
N ASN A 3 2.80 -12.77 17.08
CA ASN A 3 3.23 -11.45 17.56
C ASN A 3 2.83 -10.36 16.55
N ILE A 4 1.53 -10.17 16.36
CA ILE A 4 1.01 -9.05 15.59
C ILE A 4 0.63 -7.99 16.62
N VAL A 5 1.44 -6.94 16.70
CA VAL A 5 1.07 -5.73 17.47
C VAL A 5 0.24 -4.86 16.53
N PRO A 6 -1.07 -4.68 16.80
CA PRO A 6 -1.89 -3.76 16.02
C PRO A 6 -1.38 -2.33 16.24
N ILE A 7 -1.22 -1.58 15.15
CA ILE A 7 -0.85 -0.17 15.22
C ILE A 7 -2.05 0.59 15.80
N ASP A 8 -1.86 1.26 16.94
CA ASP A 8 -2.86 2.17 17.50
C ASP A 8 -2.80 3.52 16.78
N PHE A 9 -3.73 3.71 15.83
CA PHE A 9 -3.84 4.96 15.06
C PHE A 9 -4.34 6.16 15.89
N ASN A 10 -4.75 5.98 17.14
CA ASN A 10 -5.06 7.12 18.03
C ASN A 10 -3.81 7.68 18.71
N ALA A 11 -2.78 6.84 18.88
CA ALA A 11 -1.51 7.20 19.50
C ALA A 11 -0.52 7.88 18.53
N VAL A 12 -0.86 8.01 17.25
CA VAL A 12 0.02 8.65 16.26
C VAL A 12 -0.06 10.19 16.33
N PRO A 13 1.05 10.89 16.04
CA PRO A 13 1.06 12.36 15.95
C PRO A 13 0.01 12.91 14.97
N SER A 14 -0.44 14.14 15.20
CA SER A 14 -1.51 14.79 14.43
C SER A 14 -1.31 14.79 12.91
N PHE A 15 -0.08 14.95 12.42
CA PHE A 15 0.23 14.88 10.99
C PHE A 15 -0.01 13.49 10.38
N ALA A 16 0.10 12.42 11.16
CA ALA A 16 -0.11 11.04 10.72
C ALA A 16 -1.57 10.58 10.86
N LYS A 17 -2.42 11.38 11.53
CA LYS A 17 -3.86 11.10 11.64
C LYS A 17 -4.58 11.29 10.30
N ASN A 18 -4.11 12.24 9.48
CA ASN A 18 -4.64 12.48 8.14
C ASN A 18 -3.90 11.60 7.13
N LYS A 19 -4.49 10.45 6.80
CA LYS A 19 -3.93 9.53 5.80
C LYS A 19 -4.02 10.17 4.41
N SER A 20 -2.93 10.12 3.64
CA SER A 20 -2.98 10.42 2.21
C SER A 20 -3.91 9.44 1.49
N ALA A 21 -4.41 9.79 0.31
CA ALA A 21 -5.26 8.90 -0.48
C ALA A 21 -4.63 7.52 -0.72
N ILE A 22 -3.30 7.48 -0.90
CA ILE A 22 -2.52 6.23 -1.05
C ILE A 22 -2.43 5.47 0.26
N ALA A 23 -2.13 6.15 1.37
CA ALA A 23 -2.08 5.51 2.68
C ALA A 23 -3.44 4.92 3.03
N LYS A 24 -4.54 5.61 2.69
CA LYS A 24 -5.90 5.09 2.84
C LYS A 24 -6.15 3.89 1.93
N ALA A 25 -5.74 3.92 0.67
CA ALA A 25 -5.93 2.79 -0.25
C ALA A 25 -5.12 1.54 0.15
N LEU A 26 -3.93 1.73 0.72
CA LEU A 26 -3.10 0.64 1.23
C LEU A 26 -3.64 0.09 2.57
N ASP A 27 -4.20 0.96 3.42
CA ASP A 27 -4.80 0.61 4.71
C ASP A 27 -6.21 0.00 4.58
N ASP A 28 -7.01 0.41 3.59
CA ASP A 28 -8.33 -0.17 3.30
C ASP A 28 -8.21 -1.64 2.88
N THR A 29 -7.06 -2.05 2.36
CA THR A 29 -6.69 -3.46 2.16
C THR A 29 -6.69 -4.27 3.45
N LEU A 30 -6.59 -3.66 4.64
CA LEU A 30 -6.65 -4.34 5.94
C LEU A 30 -8.09 -4.68 6.38
N ASN A 31 -9.08 -3.89 5.95
CA ASN A 31 -10.50 -4.07 6.35
C ASN A 31 -11.33 -4.87 5.34
N SER A 32 -10.96 -4.83 4.06
CA SER A 32 -11.58 -5.61 2.99
C SER A 32 -10.79 -6.89 2.73
N GLY A 33 -11.12 -7.96 3.47
CA GLY A 33 -10.69 -9.35 3.20
C GLY A 33 -9.32 -9.49 2.54
N ILE A 34 -8.25 -9.08 3.26
CA ILE A 34 -6.87 -8.89 2.78
C ILE A 34 -6.53 -9.83 1.62
N LYS A 35 -6.47 -9.27 0.41
CA LYS A 35 -5.88 -9.96 -0.74
C LYS A 35 -4.39 -10.12 -0.45
N ARG A 36 -3.93 -11.36 -0.28
CA ARG A 36 -2.54 -11.67 0.04
C ARG A 36 -2.00 -12.75 -0.87
N LEU A 37 -0.72 -12.62 -1.20
CA LEU A 37 0.05 -13.68 -1.83
C LEU A 37 0.68 -14.52 -0.73
N SER A 38 0.33 -15.80 -0.66
CA SER A 38 0.89 -16.75 0.30
C SER A 38 1.83 -17.71 -0.40
N ILE A 39 2.91 -18.11 0.28
CA ILE A 39 3.85 -19.10 -0.23
C ILE A 39 3.69 -20.36 0.61
N LYS A 40 3.31 -21.48 -0.02
CA LYS A 40 3.23 -22.78 0.66
C LYS A 40 3.57 -23.90 -0.31
N GLY A 41 4.58 -24.69 0.03
CA GLY A 41 5.02 -25.84 -0.77
C GLY A 41 5.75 -25.46 -2.06
N GLY A 42 6.41 -24.29 -2.11
CA GLY A 42 7.13 -23.83 -3.30
C GLY A 42 6.24 -23.23 -4.40
N THR A 43 4.97 -22.94 -4.06
CA THR A 43 3.97 -22.40 -4.98
C THR A 43 3.33 -21.15 -4.37
N PHE A 44 3.13 -20.13 -5.19
CA PHE A 44 2.42 -18.91 -4.80
C PHE A 44 0.91 -19.12 -4.88
N ARG A 45 0.18 -18.65 -3.86
CA ARG A 45 -1.26 -18.80 -3.71
C ARG A 45 -1.91 -17.44 -3.51
N TYR A 46 -3.01 -17.22 -4.21
CA TYR A 46 -3.85 -16.05 -4.03
C TYR A 46 -4.87 -16.35 -2.94
N ILE A 47 -4.86 -15.54 -1.88
CA ILE A 47 -5.85 -15.61 -0.82
C ILE A 47 -6.65 -14.31 -0.81
N ALA A 48 -7.97 -14.39 -0.79
CA ALA A 48 -8.87 -13.26 -0.62
C ALA A 48 -9.94 -13.63 0.41
N GLY A 49 -10.23 -12.75 1.36
CA GLY A 49 -11.24 -13.02 2.41
C GLY A 49 -10.94 -14.27 3.25
N GLY A 50 -9.67 -14.65 3.38
CA GLY A 50 -9.25 -15.86 4.11
C GLY A 50 -9.35 -17.17 3.31
N GLN A 51 -9.88 -17.16 2.09
CA GLN A 51 -9.99 -18.34 1.22
C GLN A 51 -8.95 -18.31 0.10
N GLU A 52 -8.43 -19.47 -0.26
CA GLU A 52 -7.55 -19.63 -1.43
C GLU A 52 -8.40 -19.56 -2.70
N ILE A 53 -8.19 -18.51 -3.50
CA ILE A 53 -8.92 -18.29 -4.76
C ILE A 53 -8.13 -18.79 -5.98
N GLY A 54 -6.87 -19.20 -5.80
CA GLY A 54 -6.05 -19.77 -6.86
C GLY A 54 -4.57 -19.89 -6.48
N LYS A 55 -3.78 -20.42 -7.41
CA LYS A 55 -2.33 -20.57 -7.30
C LYS A 55 -1.64 -20.34 -8.65
N ILE A 56 -0.39 -19.93 -8.62
CA ILE A 56 0.49 -19.86 -9.80
C ILE A 56 1.23 -21.18 -9.91
N GLU A 57 1.21 -21.85 -11.07
CA GLU A 57 1.89 -23.14 -11.22
C GLU A 57 3.42 -22.99 -11.34
N ASP A 58 3.86 -21.87 -11.91
CA ASP A 58 5.26 -21.50 -11.97
C ASP A 58 5.84 -21.18 -10.59
N ARG A 59 7.12 -21.54 -10.41
CA ARG A 59 7.83 -21.38 -9.12
C ARG A 59 8.45 -20.01 -8.91
N PHE A 60 8.19 -19.05 -9.80
CA PHE A 60 8.74 -17.70 -9.74
C PHE A 60 7.69 -16.65 -10.13
N ILE A 61 7.88 -15.44 -9.62
CA ILE A 61 7.15 -14.24 -10.03
C ILE A 61 8.19 -13.13 -10.14
N ASP A 62 8.36 -12.57 -11.33
CA ASP A 62 9.35 -11.51 -11.56
C ASP A 62 8.81 -10.13 -11.17
N LEU A 63 7.49 -9.91 -11.29
CA LEU A 63 6.85 -8.61 -11.07
C LEU A 63 5.48 -8.77 -10.43
N VAL A 64 5.21 -7.95 -9.40
CA VAL A 64 3.89 -7.83 -8.79
C VAL A 64 3.43 -6.38 -8.90
N LEU A 65 2.39 -6.13 -9.70
CA LEU A 65 1.72 -4.82 -9.75
C LEU A 65 0.63 -4.76 -8.68
N VAL A 66 0.81 -3.88 -7.71
CA VAL A 66 -0.21 -3.59 -6.70
C VAL A 66 -0.96 -2.34 -7.14
N ASN A 67 -2.27 -2.47 -7.39
CA ASN A 67 -3.15 -1.34 -7.66
C ASN A 67 -3.48 -0.58 -6.35
N ALA A 68 -2.45 -0.04 -5.69
CA ALA A 68 -2.57 0.66 -4.42
C ALA A 68 -3.03 2.12 -4.57
N ALA A 69 -3.18 2.62 -5.80
CA ALA A 69 -3.53 4.02 -6.06
C ALA A 69 -4.42 4.10 -7.31
N PRO A 70 -5.75 4.03 -7.18
CA PRO A 70 -6.66 4.18 -8.32
C PRO A 70 -6.58 5.59 -8.95
N HIS A 71 -6.16 6.57 -8.16
CA HIS A 71 -5.79 7.91 -8.62
C HIS A 71 -4.27 8.04 -8.56
N VAL A 72 -3.64 8.31 -9.69
CA VAL A 72 -2.19 8.53 -9.75
C VAL A 72 -1.86 9.77 -8.92
N SER A 73 -1.11 9.63 -7.82
CA SER A 73 -0.56 10.81 -7.13
C SER A 73 0.64 11.33 -7.93
N ARG A 74 0.37 11.92 -9.09
CA ARG A 74 1.36 12.75 -9.77
C ARG A 74 1.31 14.10 -9.09
N THR A 75 2.32 14.38 -8.29
CA THR A 75 2.53 15.70 -7.73
C THR A 75 3.19 16.57 -8.80
N LEU A 76 2.46 17.55 -9.33
CA LEU A 76 2.97 18.50 -10.31
C LEU A 76 3.57 19.70 -9.58
N TYR A 77 4.82 20.01 -9.90
CA TYR A 77 5.43 21.31 -9.64
C TYR A 77 5.71 21.94 -11.00
N LEU A 78 4.98 22.99 -11.33
CA LEU A 78 5.16 23.74 -12.58
C LEU A 78 6.48 24.53 -12.58
N LYS A 79 7.01 24.81 -11.39
CA LYS A 79 8.25 25.56 -11.19
C LYS A 79 9.47 24.66 -11.35
N THR A 80 10.52 25.22 -11.96
CA THR A 80 11.86 24.63 -11.94
C THR A 80 12.34 24.46 -10.51
N PHE A 81 12.95 23.31 -10.22
CA PHE A 81 13.50 23.00 -8.91
C PHE A 81 14.61 24.00 -8.52
N ASP A 82 14.47 24.59 -7.34
CA ASP A 82 15.47 25.47 -6.72
C ASP A 82 15.79 24.95 -5.32
N PRO A 83 17.05 24.57 -5.02
CA PRO A 83 17.45 24.02 -3.72
C PRO A 83 17.38 25.02 -2.57
N THR A 84 17.26 26.33 -2.86
CA THR A 84 17.17 27.40 -1.87
C THR A 84 15.75 27.93 -1.67
N ALA A 85 14.80 27.50 -2.50
CA ALA A 85 13.43 27.94 -2.41
C ALA A 85 12.73 27.42 -1.14
N LYS A 86 11.81 28.24 -0.62
CA LYS A 86 10.92 27.81 0.46
C LYS A 86 10.04 26.67 -0.05
N ALA A 87 9.88 25.62 0.76
CA ALA A 87 9.01 24.50 0.40
C ALA A 87 7.58 25.01 0.15
N GLU A 88 7.09 24.78 -1.07
CA GLU A 88 5.74 25.15 -1.50
C GLU A 88 4.87 23.91 -1.64
N ALA A 89 3.56 24.10 -1.51
CA ALA A 89 2.60 23.06 -1.85
C ALA A 89 2.62 22.81 -3.36
N PRO A 90 2.34 21.59 -3.81
CA PRO A 90 2.25 21.29 -5.23
C PRO A 90 1.12 22.06 -5.93
N ASP A 91 1.27 22.26 -7.24
CA ASP A 91 0.33 23.01 -8.06
C ASP A 91 -0.99 22.24 -8.35
N CYS A 92 -1.09 20.97 -7.92
CA CYS A 92 -2.28 20.13 -8.00
C CYS A 92 -2.52 19.32 -6.72
#